data_AF-A8UF90-F1
#
_entry.id   AF-A8UF90-F1
#
_cell.length_a   1.000
_cell.length_b   1.000
_cell.length_c   1.000
_cell.angle_alpha   90.00
_cell.angle_beta   90.00
_cell.angle_gamma   90.00
#
_symmetry.space_group_name_H-M   'P 1'
#
loop_
_entity.id
_entity.type
_entity.pdbx_description
1 polymer ?
#
loop_
_entity_poly.entity_id
_entity_poly.type
_entity_poly.pdbx_seq_one_letter_code
_entity_poly.pdbx_strand_id
1 'polypeptide(L)'
;MIYNKSVVIRKASITLLCTLAFILSSFSQNEINYRLIDSLGKSYTNNLKIGDIEYLKNSKPAKGTYTYKRLLEFKEALEDYSNKIILGSFVEPSNNSDYYAFNLFALRRVDEKSFEYFFAAVISINVSDYNYKIENTYLFTEKESLESWWGHILGFYEGEAIKDIPKQYVFPVCPPPPFK
;
A
#
# COMPACT_ATOMS: atom_id res chain seq x y z
N MET A 1 9.58 -11.61 -95.82
CA MET A 1 10.80 -12.15 -95.20
C MET A 1 10.99 -11.44 -93.88
N ILE A 2 11.10 -12.21 -92.79
CA ILE A 2 11.60 -11.85 -91.45
C ILE A 2 10.66 -11.03 -90.53
N TYR A 3 10.03 -11.79 -89.63
CA TYR A 3 9.56 -11.42 -88.29
C TYR A 3 10.61 -10.64 -87.50
N ASN A 4 10.20 -9.68 -86.67
CA ASN A 4 10.63 -9.73 -85.27
C ASN A 4 9.66 -9.05 -84.29
N LYS A 5 9.10 -9.88 -83.41
CA LYS A 5 8.47 -9.51 -82.15
C LYS A 5 9.56 -9.13 -81.17
N SER A 6 9.37 -8.06 -80.41
CA SER A 6 9.94 -7.96 -79.05
C SER A 6 8.99 -7.20 -78.14
N VAL A 7 8.29 -8.00 -77.34
CA VAL A 7 7.56 -7.64 -76.13
C VAL A 7 8.58 -7.08 -75.13
N VAL A 8 8.34 -5.88 -74.58
CA VAL A 8 9.06 -5.42 -73.37
C VAL A 8 8.09 -5.44 -72.20
N ILE A 9 8.44 -6.31 -71.27
CA ILE A 9 7.71 -6.68 -70.06
C ILE A 9 7.80 -5.57 -69.02
N ARG A 10 6.66 -5.38 -68.34
CA ARG A 10 6.43 -4.55 -67.15
C ARG A 10 7.55 -4.66 -66.11
N LYS A 11 7.95 -3.52 -65.54
CA LYS A 11 8.39 -3.41 -64.14
C LYS A 11 7.74 -2.17 -63.53
N ALA A 12 6.59 -2.38 -62.89
CA ALA A 12 6.03 -1.40 -61.96
C ALA A 12 6.85 -1.52 -60.67
N SER A 13 7.75 -0.56 -60.44
CA SER A 13 8.48 -0.47 -59.18
C SER A 13 7.53 0.06 -58.11
N ILE A 14 7.05 -0.86 -57.27
CA ILE A 14 6.32 -0.57 -56.03
C ILE A 14 7.35 0.00 -55.04
N THR A 15 7.37 1.32 -54.88
CA THR A 15 8.10 1.94 -53.77
C THR A 15 7.11 2.12 -52.62
N LEU A 16 7.02 1.07 -51.80
CA LEU A 16 6.34 1.04 -50.51
C LEU A 16 7.09 1.97 -49.55
N LEU A 17 6.66 3.23 -49.46
CA LEU A 17 7.22 4.19 -48.50
C LEU A 17 6.67 3.83 -47.11
N CYS A 18 7.50 3.17 -46.30
CA CYS A 18 7.23 2.78 -44.94
C CYS A 18 6.84 3.97 -44.05
N THR A 19 5.55 4.22 -43.91
CA THR A 19 4.97 4.95 -42.78
C THR A 19 5.02 4.05 -41.54
N LEU A 20 6.18 3.94 -40.91
CA LEU A 20 6.36 3.29 -39.60
C LEU A 20 7.46 4.01 -38.82
N ALA A 21 7.11 5.16 -38.25
CA ALA A 21 7.94 5.85 -37.26
C ALA A 21 7.07 6.52 -36.17
N PHE A 22 5.94 5.88 -35.85
CA PHE A 22 5.20 6.13 -34.62
C PHE A 22 4.92 4.78 -33.98
N ILE A 23 4.93 4.76 -32.64
CA ILE A 23 4.95 3.56 -31.79
C ILE A 23 6.37 3.00 -31.60
N LEU A 24 7.32 3.86 -31.22
CA LEU A 24 8.26 3.43 -30.19
C LEU A 24 7.42 3.30 -28.92
N SER A 25 7.01 2.06 -28.67
CA SER A 25 6.69 1.47 -27.37
C SER A 25 6.70 2.49 -26.22
N SER A 26 5.51 2.93 -25.83
CA SER A 26 5.24 3.26 -24.44
C SER A 26 5.85 2.12 -23.62
N PHE A 27 6.94 2.38 -22.93
CA PHE A 27 7.42 1.49 -21.90
C PHE A 27 6.24 1.28 -20.98
N SER A 28 5.77 0.04 -20.89
CA SER A 28 4.88 -0.43 -19.85
C SER A 28 5.55 -0.05 -18.53
N GLN A 29 5.15 1.07 -17.93
CA GLN A 29 5.28 1.21 -16.49
C GLN A 29 4.36 0.13 -15.95
N ASN A 30 4.99 -0.93 -15.47
CA ASN A 30 4.37 -2.05 -14.81
C ASN A 30 3.47 -1.52 -13.69
N GLU A 31 2.16 -1.39 -13.96
CA GLU A 31 1.21 -0.75 -13.06
C GLU A 31 1.16 -1.53 -11.73
N ILE A 32 1.38 -0.82 -10.62
CA ILE A 32 1.36 -1.41 -9.28
C ILE A 32 -0.04 -1.93 -8.98
N ASN A 33 -0.13 -3.19 -8.56
CA ASN A 33 -1.37 -3.84 -8.20
C ASN A 33 -1.75 -3.54 -6.74
N TYR A 34 -2.26 -2.32 -6.51
CA TYR A 34 -2.71 -1.88 -5.18
C TYR A 34 -3.77 -2.79 -4.56
N ARG A 35 -4.62 -3.44 -5.39
CA ARG A 35 -5.62 -4.40 -4.91
C ARG A 35 -4.95 -5.60 -4.23
N LEU A 36 -3.86 -6.11 -4.78
CA LEU A 36 -3.13 -7.23 -4.22
C LEU A 36 -2.40 -6.83 -2.94
N ILE A 37 -1.77 -5.64 -2.91
CA ILE A 37 -1.15 -5.08 -1.70
C ILE A 37 -2.18 -4.97 -0.57
N ASP A 38 -3.33 -4.36 -0.84
CA ASP A 38 -4.44 -4.21 0.10
C ASP A 38 -4.97 -5.57 0.56
N SER A 39 -5.15 -6.52 -0.35
CA SER A 39 -5.61 -7.88 -0.01
C SER A 39 -4.63 -8.63 0.89
N LEU A 40 -3.32 -8.55 0.61
CA LEU A 40 -2.28 -9.17 1.45
C LEU A 40 -2.24 -8.54 2.84
N GLY A 41 -2.26 -7.21 2.89
CA GLY A 41 -2.27 -6.46 4.15
C GLY A 41 -3.49 -6.76 5.01
N LYS A 42 -4.69 -6.77 4.40
CA LYS A 42 -5.93 -7.14 5.09
C LYS A 42 -5.92 -8.58 5.58
N SER A 43 -5.44 -9.52 4.76
CA SER A 43 -5.34 -10.93 5.17
C SER A 43 -4.46 -11.10 6.41
N TYR A 44 -3.33 -10.38 6.47
CA TYR A 44 -2.39 -10.51 7.59
C TYR A 44 -2.87 -9.80 8.86
N THR A 45 -3.71 -8.78 8.73
CA THR A 45 -4.18 -7.96 9.84
C THR A 45 -5.62 -8.27 10.27
N ASN A 46 -6.28 -9.24 9.64
CA ASN A 46 -7.68 -9.57 9.91
C ASN A 46 -7.93 -9.96 11.37
N ASN A 47 -7.05 -10.77 11.95
CA ASN A 47 -7.16 -11.21 13.35
C ASN A 47 -7.03 -10.02 14.32
N LEU A 48 -6.05 -9.12 14.08
CA LEU A 48 -5.91 -7.87 14.83
C LEU A 48 -7.19 -7.03 14.76
N LYS A 49 -7.79 -6.90 13.58
CA LYS A 49 -9.01 -6.08 13.37
C LYS A 49 -10.20 -6.56 14.21
N ILE A 50 -10.31 -7.86 14.46
CA ILE A 50 -11.44 -8.46 15.20
C ILE A 50 -11.10 -8.77 16.66
N GLY A 51 -9.91 -8.39 17.15
CA GLY A 51 -9.50 -8.67 18.52
C GLY A 51 -9.17 -10.15 18.78
N ASP A 52 -8.95 -10.95 17.75
CA ASP A 52 -8.36 -12.28 17.87
C ASP A 52 -6.84 -12.08 17.99
N ILE A 53 -6.33 -12.05 19.22
CA ILE A 53 -4.96 -11.63 19.52
C ILE A 53 -4.20 -12.66 20.36
N GLU A 54 -4.85 -13.74 20.77
CA GLU A 54 -4.30 -14.76 21.66
C GLU A 54 -2.97 -15.34 21.16
N TYR A 55 -2.80 -15.40 19.84
CA TYR A 55 -1.55 -15.83 19.19
C TYR A 55 -0.35 -14.94 19.51
N LEU A 56 -0.57 -13.70 19.96
CA LEU A 56 0.47 -12.73 20.32
C LEU A 56 0.85 -12.76 21.80
N LYS A 57 0.15 -13.53 22.64
CA LYS A 57 0.33 -13.52 24.10
C LYS A 57 1.76 -13.84 24.55
N ASN A 58 2.42 -14.76 23.86
CA ASN A 58 3.77 -15.23 24.20
C ASN A 58 4.85 -14.65 23.28
N SER A 59 4.50 -13.66 22.46
CA SER A 59 5.44 -12.98 21.58
C SER A 59 6.49 -12.21 22.40
N LYS A 60 7.70 -12.12 21.84
CA LYS A 60 8.80 -11.32 22.41
C LYS A 60 9.12 -10.16 21.48
N PRO A 61 8.28 -9.12 21.41
CA PRO A 61 8.54 -7.97 20.57
C PRO A 61 9.83 -7.26 20.95
N ALA A 62 10.39 -6.53 19.99
CA ALA A 62 11.47 -5.60 20.29
C ALA A 62 10.99 -4.58 21.35
N LYS A 63 11.86 -4.24 22.29
CA LYS A 63 11.55 -3.31 23.38
C LYS A 63 11.02 -1.99 22.81
N GLY A 64 9.90 -1.50 23.34
CA GLY A 64 9.30 -0.23 22.92
C GLY A 64 8.43 -0.30 21.66
N THR A 65 8.15 -1.48 21.11
CA THR A 65 7.26 -1.62 19.94
C THR A 65 5.82 -1.86 20.38
N TYR A 66 5.51 -3.04 20.90
CA TYR A 66 4.18 -3.32 21.45
C TYR A 66 4.18 -4.11 22.76
N THR A 67 3.08 -3.99 23.48
CA THR A 67 2.73 -4.81 24.64
C THR A 67 1.40 -5.51 24.42
N TYR A 68 1.32 -6.78 24.85
CA TYR A 68 0.08 -7.56 24.76
C TYR A 68 -1.06 -6.93 25.57
N LYS A 69 -0.74 -6.26 26.68
CA LYS A 69 -1.71 -5.53 27.51
C LYS A 69 -2.51 -4.52 26.70
N ARG A 70 -1.84 -3.74 25.83
CA ARG A 70 -2.53 -2.71 25.07
C ARG A 70 -3.44 -3.27 23.98
N LEU A 71 -3.10 -4.45 23.45
CA LEU A 71 -3.96 -5.20 22.54
C LEU A 71 -5.19 -5.78 23.27
N LEU A 72 -5.05 -6.20 24.53
CA LEU A 72 -6.20 -6.61 25.35
C LEU A 72 -7.17 -5.45 25.55
N GLU A 73 -6.67 -4.25 25.84
CA GLU A 73 -7.51 -3.05 25.99
C GLU A 73 -8.29 -2.73 24.69
N PHE A 74 -7.70 -3.00 23.53
CA PHE A 74 -8.41 -2.92 22.25
C PHE A 74 -9.50 -3.98 22.13
N LYS A 75 -9.20 -5.23 22.47
CA LYS A 75 -10.17 -6.34 22.46
C LYS A 75 -11.37 -6.04 23.36
N GLU A 76 -11.12 -5.56 24.58
CA GLU A 76 -12.17 -5.14 25.51
C GLU A 76 -12.99 -3.97 24.95
N ALA A 77 -12.34 -2.99 24.31
CA ALA A 77 -13.03 -1.87 23.71
C ALA A 77 -13.89 -2.24 22.49
N LEU A 78 -13.60 -3.35 21.79
CA LEU A 78 -14.45 -3.86 20.71
C LEU A 78 -15.80 -4.40 21.23
N GLU A 79 -15.85 -4.87 22.48
CA GLU A 79 -17.07 -5.41 23.11
C GLU A 79 -17.93 -4.30 23.72
N ASP A 80 -17.36 -3.11 23.94
CA ASP A 80 -18.05 -1.95 24.51
C ASP A 80 -18.71 -1.09 23.41
N TYR A 81 -20.02 -1.24 23.23
CA TYR A 81 -20.82 -0.46 22.27
C TYR A 81 -20.79 1.06 22.50
N SER A 82 -20.41 1.53 23.69
CA SER A 82 -20.24 2.96 23.97
C SER A 82 -18.91 3.50 23.44
N ASN A 83 -17.93 2.62 23.20
CA ASN A 83 -16.62 2.95 22.70
C ASN A 83 -16.59 2.96 21.17
N LYS A 84 -16.64 4.15 20.58
CA LYS A 84 -16.50 4.29 19.13
C LYS A 84 -15.03 4.17 18.72
N ILE A 85 -14.63 2.95 18.38
CA ILE A 85 -13.34 2.67 17.75
C ILE A 85 -13.37 3.15 16.30
N ILE A 86 -12.39 3.96 15.95
CA ILE A 86 -12.06 4.34 14.58
C ILE A 86 -10.98 3.38 14.11
N LEU A 87 -11.32 2.58 13.11
CA LEU A 87 -10.40 1.69 12.42
C LEU A 87 -10.16 2.22 11.00
N GLY A 88 -8.91 2.41 10.63
CA GLY A 88 -8.53 2.87 9.29
C GLY A 88 -7.36 2.10 8.74
N SER A 89 -7.29 2.02 7.42
CA SER A 89 -6.18 1.40 6.71
C SER A 89 -5.86 2.16 5.43
N PHE A 90 -4.60 2.12 5.02
CA PHE A 90 -4.14 2.74 3.78
C PHE A 90 -2.88 2.06 3.27
N VAL A 91 -2.58 2.26 1.98
CA VAL A 91 -1.32 1.86 1.35
C VAL A 91 -0.43 3.08 1.21
N GLU A 92 0.87 2.91 1.44
CA GLU A 92 1.89 3.91 1.18
C GLU A 92 3.07 3.27 0.39
N PRO A 93 3.71 3.99 -0.54
CA PRO A 93 4.97 3.57 -1.11
C PRO A 93 6.11 3.77 -0.10
N SER A 94 7.14 2.94 -0.21
CA SER A 94 8.42 3.17 0.46
C SER A 94 9.31 4.10 -0.39
N ASN A 95 10.40 4.58 0.22
CA ASN A 95 11.48 5.26 -0.51
C ASN A 95 12.17 4.32 -1.52
N ASN A 96 12.09 3.01 -1.30
CA ASN A 96 12.48 2.02 -2.30
C ASN A 96 11.25 1.64 -3.15
N SER A 97 11.36 1.80 -4.47
CA SER A 97 10.30 1.51 -5.44
C SER A 97 9.80 0.07 -5.41
N ASP A 98 10.60 -0.85 -4.89
CA ASP A 98 10.27 -2.27 -4.79
C ASP A 98 9.38 -2.58 -3.59
N TYR A 99 9.05 -1.58 -2.77
CA TYR A 99 8.35 -1.79 -1.51
C TYR A 99 7.15 -0.87 -1.34
N TYR A 100 6.05 -1.47 -0.90
CA TYR A 100 4.86 -0.80 -0.43
C TYR A 100 4.54 -1.26 0.98
N ALA A 101 3.89 -0.41 1.76
CA ALA A 101 3.39 -0.76 3.07
C ALA A 101 1.86 -0.66 3.11
N PHE A 102 1.23 -1.71 3.63
CA PHE A 102 -0.14 -1.64 4.10
C PHE A 102 -0.14 -1.25 5.58
N ASN A 103 -0.82 -0.17 5.90
CA ASN A 103 -0.98 0.34 7.25
C ASN A 103 -2.39 0.03 7.76
N LEU A 104 -2.50 -0.43 8.99
CA LEU A 104 -3.75 -0.53 9.76
C LEU A 104 -3.56 0.22 11.08
N PHE A 105 -4.54 1.02 11.49
CA PHE A 105 -4.54 1.63 12.81
C PHE A 105 -5.92 1.50 13.47
N ALA A 106 -5.89 1.45 14.80
CA ALA A 106 -7.08 1.48 15.64
C ALA A 106 -6.90 2.55 16.71
N LEU A 107 -7.88 3.43 16.84
CA LEU A 107 -7.89 4.50 17.83
C LEU A 107 -9.30 4.79 18.30
N ARG A 108 -9.43 5.52 19.41
CA ARG A 108 -10.68 6.11 19.84
C ARG A 108 -10.53 7.60 20.04
N ARG A 109 -11.64 8.31 19.94
CA ARG A 109 -11.72 9.71 20.35
C ARG A 109 -11.92 9.76 21.87
N VAL A 110 -11.08 10.50 22.58
CA VAL A 110 -11.20 10.67 24.04
C VAL A 110 -12.01 11.92 24.37
N ASP A 111 -11.79 13.01 23.63
CA ASP A 111 -12.57 14.24 23.70
C ASP A 111 -12.66 14.92 22.31
N GLU A 112 -13.13 16.16 22.24
CA GLU A 112 -13.26 16.88 20.97
C GLU A 112 -11.93 17.08 20.22
N LYS A 113 -10.80 17.04 20.94
CA LYS A 113 -9.47 17.40 20.44
C LYS A 113 -8.45 16.25 20.52
N SER A 114 -8.68 15.27 21.39
CA SER A 114 -7.70 14.21 21.67
C SER A 114 -8.16 12.83 21.20
N PHE A 115 -7.17 12.06 20.76
CA PHE A 115 -7.33 10.68 20.32
C PHE A 115 -6.37 9.78 21.07
N GLU A 116 -6.80 8.54 21.26
CA GLU A 116 -6.02 7.53 21.94
C GLU A 116 -5.88 6.33 21.00
N TYR A 117 -4.63 6.02 20.64
CA TYR A 117 -4.31 4.88 19.81
C TYR A 117 -4.28 3.60 20.65
N PHE A 118 -4.90 2.57 20.11
CA PHE A 118 -4.71 1.20 20.57
C PHE A 118 -3.48 0.60 19.92
N PHE A 119 -3.39 0.70 18.58
CA PHE A 119 -2.24 0.21 17.84
C PHE A 119 -2.12 0.85 16.45
N ALA A 120 -0.93 0.69 15.87
CA ALA A 120 -0.68 0.78 14.44
C ALA A 120 0.09 -0.47 13.97
N ALA A 121 -0.27 -1.03 12.84
CA ALA A 121 0.37 -2.19 12.23
C ALA A 121 0.79 -1.87 10.80
N VAL A 122 1.99 -2.32 10.42
CA VAL A 122 2.60 -2.07 9.11
C VAL A 122 3.01 -3.39 8.49
N ILE A 123 2.50 -3.68 7.30
CA ILE A 123 2.85 -4.87 6.51
C ILE A 123 3.65 -4.39 5.30
N SER A 124 4.96 -4.61 5.33
CA SER A 124 5.85 -4.31 4.22
C SER A 124 5.75 -5.42 3.18
N ILE A 125 5.47 -5.02 1.94
CA ILE A 125 5.22 -5.89 0.81
C ILE A 125 6.22 -5.52 -0.28
N ASN A 126 7.07 -6.48 -0.61
CA ASN A 126 7.92 -6.42 -1.78
C ASN A 126 7.07 -6.64 -3.03
N VAL A 127 7.21 -5.78 -4.03
CA VAL A 127 6.45 -5.80 -5.29
C VAL A 127 7.34 -6.00 -6.52
N SER A 128 8.64 -6.28 -6.32
CA SER A 128 9.61 -6.47 -7.39
C SER A 128 9.18 -7.60 -8.33
N ASP A 129 9.43 -7.40 -9.63
CA ASP A 129 9.13 -8.38 -10.68
C ASP A 129 7.70 -8.97 -10.64
N TYR A 130 6.73 -8.19 -10.14
CA TYR A 130 5.34 -8.62 -9.91
C TYR A 130 5.17 -9.78 -8.93
N ASN A 131 6.18 -10.06 -8.11
CA ASN A 131 6.14 -11.08 -7.08
C ASN A 131 5.82 -10.45 -5.73
N TYR A 132 4.52 -10.28 -5.46
CA TYR A 132 4.02 -9.63 -4.26
C TYR A 132 4.25 -10.53 -3.04
N LYS A 133 5.19 -10.16 -2.17
CA LYS A 133 5.56 -10.95 -1.00
C LYS A 133 5.63 -10.08 0.24
N ILE A 134 5.01 -10.56 1.33
CA ILE A 134 5.19 -9.96 2.65
C ILE A 134 6.64 -10.19 3.08
N GLU A 135 7.36 -9.10 3.34
CA GLU A 135 8.75 -9.16 3.76
C GLU A 135 8.91 -8.90 5.26
N ASN A 136 8.25 -7.86 5.78
CA ASN A 136 8.33 -7.49 7.18
C ASN A 136 6.96 -7.09 7.73
N THR A 137 6.75 -7.32 9.02
CA THR A 137 5.51 -6.95 9.71
C THR A 137 5.83 -6.31 11.04
N TYR A 138 5.24 -5.15 11.30
CA TYR A 138 5.47 -4.35 12.50
C TYR A 138 4.16 -4.08 13.22
N LEU A 139 4.21 -4.03 14.55
CA LEU A 139 3.09 -3.69 15.40
C LEU A 139 3.58 -2.73 16.48
N PHE A 140 2.87 -1.62 16.63
CA PHE A 140 3.18 -0.53 17.53
C PHE A 140 2.00 -0.29 18.46
N THR A 141 2.24 -0.34 19.77
CA THR A 141 1.25 0.05 20.79
C THR A 141 1.84 1.00 21.82
N GLU A 142 3.16 1.07 21.90
CA GLU A 142 3.85 1.94 22.84
C GLU A 142 3.89 3.38 22.30
N LYS A 143 3.84 4.34 23.22
CA LYS A 143 3.75 5.77 22.89
C LYS A 143 4.86 6.20 21.90
N GLU A 144 6.13 5.98 22.25
CA GLU A 144 7.25 6.43 21.42
C GLU A 144 7.24 5.83 20.01
N SER A 145 6.85 4.55 19.86
CA SER A 145 6.78 3.91 18.55
C SER A 145 5.56 4.36 17.74
N LEU A 146 4.43 4.63 18.38
CA LEU A 146 3.27 5.25 17.74
C LEU A 146 3.57 6.69 17.28
N GLU A 147 4.30 7.47 18.08
CA GLU A 147 4.74 8.82 17.72
C GLU A 147 5.68 8.81 16.52
N SER A 148 6.64 7.86 16.51
CA SER A 148 7.55 7.65 15.38
C SER A 148 6.80 7.22 14.11
N TRP A 149 5.91 6.23 14.22
CA TRP A 149 5.04 5.82 13.12
C TRP A 149 4.22 7.01 12.59
N TRP A 150 3.57 7.76 13.47
CA TRP A 150 2.76 8.91 13.05
C TRP A 150 3.59 10.00 12.37
N GLY A 151 4.79 10.30 12.86
CA GLY A 151 5.68 11.27 12.22
C GLY A 151 6.06 10.89 10.78
N HIS A 152 6.28 9.60 10.54
CA HIS A 152 6.47 9.06 9.20
C HIS A 152 5.20 9.21 8.34
N ILE A 153 4.04 8.83 8.89
CA ILE A 153 2.75 8.93 8.18
C ILE A 153 2.37 10.38 7.86
N LEU A 154 2.64 11.34 8.75
CA LEU A 154 2.41 12.76 8.48
C LEU A 154 3.18 13.19 7.22
N GLY A 155 4.46 12.83 7.13
CA GLY A 155 5.29 13.12 5.96
C GLY A 155 4.73 12.51 4.67
N PHE A 156 4.15 11.30 4.75
CA PHE A 156 3.46 10.69 3.62
C PHE A 156 2.21 11.48 3.19
N TYR A 157 1.34 11.87 4.13
CA TYR A 157 0.11 12.61 3.82
C TYR A 157 0.35 14.04 3.33
N GLU A 158 1.44 14.67 3.75
CA GLU A 158 1.87 15.99 3.28
C GLU A 158 2.70 15.91 1.99
N GLY A 159 3.14 14.72 1.61
CA GLY A 159 4.01 14.48 0.46
C GLY A 159 3.29 14.39 -0.88
N GLU A 160 4.07 14.40 -1.96
CA GLU A 160 3.54 14.23 -3.33
C GLU A 160 3.15 12.77 -3.61
N ALA A 161 3.81 11.80 -2.97
CA ALA A 161 3.63 10.37 -3.24
C ALA A 161 2.20 9.86 -2.99
N ILE A 162 1.43 10.49 -2.09
CA ILE A 162 0.02 10.16 -1.86
C ILE A 162 -0.86 10.41 -3.08
N LYS A 163 -0.47 11.33 -3.97
CA LYS A 163 -1.23 11.70 -5.17
C LYS A 163 -1.18 10.60 -6.24
N ASP A 164 -0.15 9.76 -6.19
CA ASP A 164 0.03 8.64 -7.12
C ASP A 164 -0.74 7.39 -6.69
N ILE A 165 -1.31 7.39 -5.48
CA ILE A 165 -2.08 6.26 -4.96
C ILE A 165 -3.58 6.44 -5.29
N PRO A 166 -4.25 5.40 -5.83
CA PRO A 166 -5.69 5.47 -6.06
C PRO A 166 -6.45 5.71 -4.74
N LYS A 167 -7.38 6.67 -4.76
CA LYS A 167 -8.09 7.19 -3.57
C LYS A 167 -8.71 6.10 -2.68
N GLN A 168 -9.16 4.99 -3.26
CA GLN A 168 -9.77 3.88 -2.50
C GLN A 168 -8.77 3.13 -1.59
N TYR A 169 -7.46 3.30 -1.79
CA TYR A 169 -6.41 2.71 -0.96
C TYR A 169 -5.76 3.72 -0.02
N VAL A 170 -6.28 4.94 0.04
CA VAL A 170 -5.82 5.99 0.95
C VAL A 170 -6.91 6.24 1.99
N PHE A 171 -6.52 6.39 3.25
CA PHE A 171 -7.49 6.78 4.27
C PHE A 171 -7.80 8.28 4.09
N PRO A 172 -9.06 8.73 4.06
CA PRO A 172 -9.40 10.06 3.51
C PRO A 172 -8.77 11.27 4.20
N VAL A 173 -8.31 11.11 5.44
CA VAL A 173 -7.70 12.15 6.26
C VAL A 173 -6.47 11.55 6.93
N CYS A 174 -5.37 12.30 7.08
CA CYS A 174 -4.24 11.84 7.86
C CYS A 174 -4.71 11.37 9.26
N PRO A 175 -4.27 10.19 9.74
CA PRO A 175 -4.57 9.78 11.10
C PRO A 175 -4.17 10.87 12.10
N PRO A 176 -4.99 11.14 13.13
CA PRO A 176 -4.71 12.21 14.08
C PRO A 176 -3.42 11.90 14.87
N PRO A 177 -2.71 12.91 15.38
CA PRO A 177 -1.53 12.67 16.22
C PRO A 177 -1.85 11.81 17.46
N PRO A 178 -0.93 10.95 17.91
CA PRO A 178 -1.07 10.21 19.17
C PRO A 178 -0.74 11.05 20.42
N PHE A 179 -0.50 12.36 20.25
CA PHE A 179 -0.19 13.30 21.34
C PHE A 179 -1.46 13.92 21.92
N LYS A 180 -1.42 14.28 23.21
CA LYS A 180 -2.47 15.04 23.89
C LYS A 180 -2.29 16.54 23.70
#